data_AF-A0A6I0EZX8-F1
#
_entry.id   AF-A0A6I0EZX8-F1
#
_cell.length_a   1.000
_cell.length_b   1.000
_cell.length_c   1.000
_cell.angle_alpha   90.00
_cell.angle_beta   90.00
_cell.angle_gamma   90.00
#
_symmetry.space_group_name_H-M   'P 1'
#
loop_
_entity.id
_entity.type
_entity.pdbx_description
1 polymer ?
#
loop_
_entity_poly.entity_id
_entity_poly.type
_entity_poly.pdbx_seq_one_letter_code
_entity_poly.pdbx_strand_id
1 'polypeptide(L)'
;MRRRWLSLLLVALLLLPIHSLYGLKSSEATQFRLGNEVLMDKYRHLIEGKKVGLVTNQSGVNSRGESTINRLMGEELVHLVALYGPEHGIDGLAKAGEYVKSYNHPTWNIPVYSLYGSTRMPTRDMLENVDILLFDIQDIGARTYTYISTLHNVMVAAERYGKPILVLDRPNPVGGIIVEGPMLEEDLYKSFIGIDNLPKAHGMTMGEIALFFNRKINADLTIVAMEGYNRNMIFQDTGLTWVRTSPNIPDIDSVFGYMATGLGDGTGIYMNDTFKWIGGRGIDAQRFANLLNSAGLPGVTFIPESMHNGIVGGVRLKITDYHQFNPALSGIYALAYAYQIGDFKVPKSTNNNIIMFDKVMGTNKMGQYLEQKLSPQEIQARYAPALERFKAERLNYLIYGYAPGYQAPEYKGISVFVNDEEIAFDVDPYIDENNRLMVPLRFIVEALGAQVNWHGPSQGITITKDNKMSQFTIGSQIAYVNGQRMVYDTHPVIRYDRTMVPTRYVAESMGATVEWIEATRTVLIDLE
;
A
#
# COMPACT_ATOMS: atom_id res chain seq x y z
N MET A 1 57.71 -58.80 51.43
CA MET A 1 57.04 -59.85 52.24
C MET A 1 55.54 -59.54 52.27
N ARG A 2 54.64 -60.51 52.07
CA ARG A 2 53.16 -60.51 52.29
C ARG A 2 52.35 -59.24 51.86
N ARG A 3 51.55 -59.31 50.78
CA ARG A 3 50.10 -59.66 50.77
C ARG A 3 49.22 -58.90 51.80
N ARG A 4 48.27 -58.07 51.32
CA ARG A 4 46.81 -58.32 51.38
C ARG A 4 45.98 -57.30 50.58
N TRP A 5 44.79 -57.71 50.16
CA TRP A 5 43.76 -56.95 49.43
C TRP A 5 42.63 -56.50 50.37
N LEU A 6 41.85 -55.49 49.94
CA LEU A 6 40.43 -55.14 50.22
C LEU A 6 40.33 -53.59 50.29
N SER A 7 39.90 -52.92 49.22
CA SER A 7 38.50 -52.67 48.81
C SER A 7 37.87 -51.46 49.49
N LEU A 8 37.62 -50.38 48.74
CA LEU A 8 36.30 -49.73 48.62
C LEU A 8 36.31 -48.59 47.59
N LEU A 9 35.15 -48.38 46.95
CA LEU A 9 34.90 -47.35 45.95
C LEU A 9 35.08 -45.94 46.54
N LEU A 10 35.58 -45.01 45.72
CA LEU A 10 34.94 -43.70 45.63
C LEU A 10 34.99 -43.18 44.19
N VAL A 11 33.90 -42.57 43.74
CA VAL A 11 33.67 -42.18 42.34
C VAL A 11 34.44 -40.90 42.03
N ALA A 12 35.49 -41.02 41.19
CA ALA A 12 36.10 -39.86 40.56
C ALA A 12 35.29 -39.48 39.30
N LEU A 13 34.46 -38.44 39.40
CA LEU A 13 33.78 -37.87 38.23
C LEU A 13 34.81 -37.33 37.24
N LEU A 14 34.90 -37.99 36.08
CA LEU A 14 35.52 -37.42 34.88
C LEU A 14 34.62 -36.30 34.35
N LEU A 15 34.96 -35.04 34.68
CA LEU A 15 34.43 -33.87 33.98
C LEU A 15 35.06 -33.76 32.59
N LEU A 16 34.66 -34.66 31.69
CA LEU A 16 34.80 -34.44 30.26
C LEU A 16 33.67 -33.49 29.84
N PRO A 17 33.97 -32.34 29.21
CA PRO A 17 32.93 -31.51 28.63
C PRO A 17 32.39 -32.24 27.41
N ILE A 18 31.25 -32.91 27.59
CA ILE A 18 30.40 -33.37 26.49
C ILE A 18 29.98 -32.11 25.74
N HIS A 19 30.76 -31.77 24.71
CA HIS A 19 30.35 -30.81 23.71
C HIS A 19 29.23 -31.49 22.94
N SER A 20 28.00 -31.27 23.40
CA SER A 20 26.81 -31.62 22.65
C SER A 20 26.96 -31.00 21.27
N LEU A 21 27.10 -31.85 20.25
CA LEU A 21 27.00 -31.49 18.84
C LEU A 21 25.54 -31.13 18.51
N TYR A 22 25.03 -30.10 19.18
CA TYR A 22 24.02 -29.24 18.58
C TYR A 22 24.75 -28.52 17.45
N GLY A 23 24.66 -29.12 16.27
CA GLY A 23 25.01 -28.44 15.04
C GLY A 23 24.13 -27.19 14.96
N LEU A 24 24.71 -26.05 15.31
CA LEU A 24 24.26 -24.76 14.85
C LEU A 24 24.32 -24.84 13.33
N LYS A 25 23.21 -25.22 12.70
CA LYS A 25 22.90 -24.76 11.36
C LYS A 25 22.95 -23.24 11.47
N SER A 26 24.07 -22.65 11.09
CA SER A 26 24.05 -21.31 10.53
C SER A 26 22.96 -21.35 9.48
N SER A 27 21.87 -20.61 9.69
CA SER A 27 20.96 -20.35 8.59
C SER A 27 21.79 -19.59 7.57
N GLU A 28 22.18 -20.27 6.48
CA GLU A 28 22.61 -19.56 5.28
C GLU A 28 21.48 -18.58 4.99
N ALA A 29 21.79 -17.28 5.04
CA ALA A 29 20.81 -16.25 4.74
C ALA A 29 20.34 -16.54 3.31
N THR A 30 19.04 -16.87 3.16
CA THR A 30 18.49 -17.28 1.88
C THR A 30 18.80 -16.21 0.85
N GLN A 31 19.68 -16.52 -0.10
CA GLN A 31 20.10 -15.55 -1.10
C GLN A 31 18.87 -15.01 -1.82
N PHE A 32 18.76 -13.68 -1.90
CA PHE A 32 17.64 -13.06 -2.60
C PHE A 32 17.64 -13.47 -4.08
N ARG A 33 16.46 -13.82 -4.61
CA ARG A 33 16.27 -14.23 -6.01
C ARG A 33 14.97 -13.68 -6.58
N LEU A 34 15.04 -13.18 -7.82
CA LEU A 34 13.87 -12.67 -8.54
C LEU A 34 12.97 -13.82 -9.04
N GLY A 35 11.69 -13.53 -9.28
CA GLY A 35 10.73 -14.51 -9.82
C GLY A 35 11.17 -15.08 -11.18
N ASN A 36 11.88 -14.29 -12.01
CA ASN A 36 12.44 -14.78 -13.28
C ASN A 36 13.61 -15.75 -13.08
N GLU A 37 14.38 -15.65 -12.00
CA GLU A 37 15.43 -16.62 -11.65
C GLU A 37 14.85 -17.87 -11.00
N VAL A 38 13.81 -17.71 -10.17
CA VAL A 38 13.10 -18.82 -9.53
C VAL A 38 12.34 -19.65 -10.56
N LEU A 39 11.76 -19.01 -11.59
CA LEU A 39 11.17 -19.70 -12.75
C LEU A 39 12.20 -20.62 -13.42
N MET A 40 13.34 -20.05 -13.84
CA MET A 40 14.27 -20.76 -14.73
C MET A 40 14.99 -21.94 -14.06
N ASP A 41 15.18 -21.87 -12.75
CA ASP A 41 15.91 -22.89 -11.98
C ASP A 41 14.99 -23.92 -11.30
N LYS A 42 13.75 -23.57 -10.93
CA LYS A 42 12.85 -24.45 -10.15
C LYS A 42 11.53 -24.77 -10.85
N TYR A 43 10.98 -23.83 -11.63
CA TYR A 43 9.64 -23.95 -12.22
C TYR A 43 9.64 -23.92 -13.77
N ARG A 44 10.78 -24.22 -14.40
CA ARG A 44 10.98 -24.26 -15.85
C ARG A 44 9.92 -25.08 -16.58
N HIS A 45 9.53 -26.21 -16.00
CA HIS A 45 8.48 -27.10 -16.48
C HIS A 45 7.12 -26.41 -16.71
N LEU A 46 6.86 -25.24 -16.11
CA LEU A 46 5.65 -24.46 -16.35
C LEU A 46 5.61 -23.83 -17.76
N ILE A 47 6.76 -23.68 -18.42
CA ILE A 47 6.91 -23.05 -19.75
C ILE A 47 7.54 -23.96 -20.83
N GLU A 48 8.04 -25.13 -20.45
CA GLU A 48 8.60 -26.12 -21.40
C GLU A 48 7.54 -26.59 -22.42
N GLY A 49 7.96 -26.66 -23.69
CA GLY A 49 7.12 -27.02 -24.83
C GLY A 49 6.07 -26.00 -25.24
N LYS A 50 5.97 -24.85 -24.55
CA LYS A 50 4.92 -23.83 -24.79
C LYS A 50 5.42 -22.68 -25.66
N LYS A 51 4.50 -22.12 -26.45
CA LYS A 51 4.65 -20.82 -27.10
C LYS A 51 4.42 -19.71 -26.08
N VAL A 52 5.49 -19.07 -25.65
CA VAL A 52 5.50 -18.00 -24.66
C VAL A 52 5.28 -16.64 -25.31
N GLY A 53 4.34 -15.87 -24.79
CA GLY A 53 4.25 -14.42 -24.99
C GLY A 53 4.78 -13.69 -23.77
N LEU A 54 5.77 -12.80 -23.91
CA LEU A 54 6.39 -12.10 -22.78
C LEU A 54 6.03 -10.60 -22.76
N VAL A 55 5.33 -10.19 -21.70
CA VAL A 55 5.11 -8.78 -21.36
C VAL A 55 6.29 -8.29 -20.53
N THR A 56 7.11 -7.40 -21.08
CA THR A 56 8.36 -6.97 -20.46
C THR A 56 8.85 -5.62 -20.98
N ASN A 57 9.91 -5.10 -20.36
CA ASN A 57 10.68 -3.96 -20.85
C ASN A 57 12.15 -4.09 -20.42
N GLN A 58 12.92 -3.01 -20.50
CA GLN A 58 14.34 -2.97 -20.13
C GLN A 58 14.64 -3.38 -18.68
N SER A 59 13.66 -3.28 -17.78
CA SER A 59 13.79 -3.71 -16.39
C SER A 59 13.60 -5.22 -16.18
N GLY A 60 13.13 -5.94 -17.22
CA GLY A 60 13.03 -7.40 -17.27
C GLY A 60 14.41 -8.05 -17.38
N VAL A 61 15.19 -7.97 -16.30
CA VAL A 61 16.52 -8.57 -16.16
C VAL A 61 16.62 -9.42 -14.88
N ASN A 62 17.58 -10.34 -14.83
CA ASN A 62 17.92 -11.09 -13.61
C ASN A 62 18.94 -10.35 -12.72
N SER A 63 19.40 -10.97 -11.63
CA SER A 63 20.37 -10.36 -10.70
C SER A 63 21.71 -9.96 -11.32
N ARG A 64 22.07 -10.54 -12.48
CA ARG A 64 23.28 -10.24 -13.25
C ARG A 64 23.07 -9.19 -14.34
N GLY A 65 21.85 -8.66 -14.49
CA GLY A 65 21.49 -7.73 -15.57
C GLY A 65 21.23 -8.40 -16.92
N GLU A 66 21.15 -9.74 -16.99
CA GLU A 66 20.81 -10.45 -18.22
C GLU A 66 19.30 -10.33 -18.49
N SER A 67 18.91 -9.87 -19.69
CA SER A 67 17.50 -9.73 -20.07
C SER A 67 16.75 -11.06 -20.09
N THR A 68 15.54 -11.07 -19.54
CA THR A 68 14.58 -12.19 -19.62
C THR A 68 14.27 -12.57 -21.08
N ILE A 69 14.28 -11.62 -22.02
CA ILE A 69 14.16 -11.90 -23.46
C ILE A 69 15.33 -12.79 -23.91
N ASN A 70 16.57 -12.37 -23.64
CA ASN A 70 17.77 -13.14 -23.99
C ASN A 70 17.80 -14.52 -23.31
N ARG A 71 17.37 -14.58 -22.05
CA ARG A 71 17.26 -15.85 -21.29
C ARG A 71 16.32 -16.83 -21.99
N LEU A 72 15.09 -16.42 -22.29
CA LEU A 72 14.10 -17.30 -22.94
C LEU A 72 14.48 -17.66 -24.38
N MET A 73 15.06 -16.73 -25.15
CA MET A 73 15.58 -17.00 -26.50
C MET A 73 16.75 -18.00 -26.51
N GLY A 74 17.44 -18.18 -25.37
CA GLY A 74 18.52 -19.14 -25.21
C GLY A 74 18.08 -20.55 -24.80
N GLU A 75 16.78 -20.79 -24.57
CA GLU A 75 16.28 -22.09 -24.10
C GLU A 75 15.73 -22.95 -25.24
N GLU A 76 16.30 -24.15 -25.43
CA GLU A 76 15.91 -25.08 -26.50
C GLU A 76 14.46 -25.56 -26.39
N LEU A 77 13.95 -25.69 -25.17
CA LEU A 77 12.61 -26.22 -24.86
C LEU A 77 11.54 -25.13 -24.64
N VAL A 78 11.84 -23.85 -24.87
CA VAL A 78 10.89 -22.75 -24.68
C VAL A 78 10.79 -21.95 -25.98
N HIS A 79 9.57 -21.68 -26.44
CA HIS A 79 9.36 -20.98 -27.71
C HIS A 79 8.84 -19.57 -27.46
N LEU A 80 9.73 -18.59 -27.28
CA LEU A 80 9.34 -17.18 -27.20
C LEU A 80 8.85 -16.71 -28.59
N VAL A 81 7.54 -16.47 -28.72
CA VAL A 81 6.88 -16.17 -30.01
C VAL A 81 6.39 -14.73 -30.13
N ALA A 82 6.24 -14.00 -29.03
CA ALA A 82 5.76 -12.62 -29.03
C ALA A 82 6.29 -11.83 -27.82
N LEU A 83 6.52 -10.54 -28.03
CA LEU A 83 6.84 -9.56 -26.99
C LEU A 83 5.72 -8.52 -26.89
N TYR A 84 5.46 -8.02 -25.69
CA TYR A 84 4.48 -6.96 -25.43
C TYR A 84 5.11 -5.84 -24.61
N GLY A 85 5.30 -4.68 -25.24
CA GLY A 85 5.87 -3.50 -24.61
C GLY A 85 4.81 -2.64 -23.92
N PRO A 86 5.02 -2.21 -22.66
CA PRO A 86 4.13 -1.28 -21.96
C PRO A 86 4.35 0.17 -22.43
N GLU A 87 3.91 1.14 -21.63
CA GLU A 87 4.40 2.54 -21.74
C GLU A 87 5.94 2.57 -21.73
N HIS A 88 6.51 3.45 -22.56
CA HIS A 88 7.95 3.53 -22.90
C HIS A 88 8.52 2.42 -23.81
N GLY A 89 7.73 1.41 -24.19
CA GLY A 89 8.17 0.31 -25.05
C GLY A 89 9.04 -0.74 -24.34
N ILE A 90 9.67 -1.64 -25.09
CA ILE A 90 10.50 -2.72 -24.50
C ILE A 90 11.91 -2.26 -24.11
N ASP A 91 12.36 -1.08 -24.55
CA ASP A 91 13.69 -0.51 -24.28
C ASP A 91 13.69 0.67 -23.27
N GLY A 92 12.50 1.17 -22.93
CA GLY A 92 12.32 2.30 -22.01
C GLY A 92 12.79 3.65 -22.56
N LEU A 93 12.94 3.78 -23.89
CA LEU A 93 13.49 5.00 -24.52
C LEU A 93 12.41 6.04 -24.86
N ALA A 94 11.18 5.62 -25.15
CA ALA A 94 10.10 6.54 -25.51
C ALA A 94 9.64 7.38 -24.31
N LYS A 95 9.22 8.62 -24.54
CA LYS A 95 8.80 9.55 -23.47
C LYS A 95 7.44 9.17 -22.87
N ALA A 96 7.12 9.73 -21.71
CA ALA A 96 5.78 9.58 -21.12
C ALA A 96 4.71 10.11 -22.08
N GLY A 97 3.63 9.34 -22.29
CA GLY A 97 2.61 9.65 -23.28
C GLY A 97 2.98 9.39 -24.75
N GLU A 98 4.22 8.99 -25.07
CA GLU A 98 4.65 8.73 -26.44
C GLU A 98 4.18 7.34 -26.93
N TYR A 99 3.63 7.28 -28.15
CA TYR A 99 3.16 6.02 -28.73
C TYR A 99 4.26 5.31 -29.53
N VAL A 100 4.71 4.17 -29.00
CA VAL A 100 5.56 3.21 -29.73
C VAL A 100 4.66 2.37 -30.64
N LYS A 101 5.01 2.21 -31.91
CA LYS A 101 4.31 1.31 -32.85
C LYS A 101 4.76 -0.13 -32.68
N SER A 102 3.89 -1.10 -32.94
CA SER A 102 4.26 -2.51 -33.07
C SER A 102 5.22 -2.74 -34.25
N TYR A 103 6.14 -3.70 -34.12
CA TYR A 103 7.20 -4.02 -35.08
C TYR A 103 7.66 -5.48 -34.92
N ASN A 104 8.56 -5.99 -35.77
CA ASN A 104 9.23 -7.27 -35.54
C ASN A 104 10.59 -7.05 -34.90
N HIS A 105 10.95 -7.84 -33.89
CA HIS A 105 12.21 -7.72 -33.17
C HIS A 105 13.40 -7.89 -34.13
N PRO A 106 14.35 -6.94 -34.21
CA PRO A 106 15.37 -6.91 -35.27
C PRO A 106 16.27 -8.15 -35.31
N THR A 107 16.51 -8.79 -34.17
CA THR A 107 17.40 -9.97 -34.06
C THR A 107 16.70 -11.31 -34.33
N TRP A 108 15.42 -11.45 -33.94
CA TRP A 108 14.73 -12.74 -33.90
C TRP A 108 13.46 -12.79 -34.77
N ASN A 109 13.06 -11.66 -35.35
CA ASN A 109 11.90 -11.50 -36.23
C ASN A 109 10.55 -11.95 -35.61
N ILE A 110 10.45 -12.03 -34.29
CA ILE A 110 9.19 -12.24 -33.56
C ILE A 110 8.44 -10.89 -33.42
N PRO A 111 7.10 -10.87 -33.42
CA PRO A 111 6.32 -9.66 -33.22
C PRO A 111 6.56 -9.04 -31.82
N VAL A 112 6.67 -7.71 -31.82
CA VAL A 112 6.68 -6.84 -30.64
C VAL A 112 5.43 -5.97 -30.72
N TYR A 113 4.46 -6.22 -29.85
CA TYR A 113 3.20 -5.47 -29.79
C TYR A 113 3.30 -4.33 -28.78
N SER A 114 2.77 -3.17 -29.15
CA SER A 114 2.60 -2.04 -28.23
C SER A 114 1.31 -2.21 -27.43
N LEU A 115 1.43 -2.18 -26.10
CA LEU A 115 0.30 -2.11 -25.14
C LEU A 115 0.09 -0.69 -24.62
N TYR A 116 0.27 0.32 -25.48
CA TYR A 116 0.05 1.72 -25.16
C TYR A 116 -0.78 2.46 -26.22
N GLY A 117 -1.17 3.71 -25.93
CA GLY A 117 -2.00 4.52 -26.82
C GLY A 117 -3.41 3.93 -27.00
N SER A 118 -3.78 3.62 -28.24
CA SER A 118 -5.09 3.07 -28.60
C SER A 118 -5.30 1.61 -28.18
N THR A 119 -4.21 0.86 -27.97
CA THR A 119 -4.26 -0.56 -27.64
C THR A 119 -3.54 -0.79 -26.32
N ARG A 120 -4.28 -0.76 -25.21
CA ARG A 120 -3.74 -0.94 -23.84
C ARG A 120 -3.99 -2.34 -23.25
N MET A 121 -4.52 -3.24 -24.06
CA MET A 121 -4.93 -4.60 -23.72
C MET A 121 -4.62 -5.48 -24.94
N PRO A 122 -4.00 -6.66 -24.78
CA PRO A 122 -3.79 -7.58 -25.89
C PRO A 122 -5.11 -7.93 -26.59
N THR A 123 -5.11 -7.92 -27.92
CA THR A 123 -6.26 -8.40 -28.70
C THR A 123 -6.20 -9.92 -28.89
N ARG A 124 -7.29 -10.53 -29.35
CA ARG A 124 -7.33 -11.96 -29.69
C ARG A 124 -6.20 -12.34 -30.66
N ASP A 125 -6.04 -11.56 -31.74
CA ASP A 125 -5.05 -11.80 -32.79
C ASP A 125 -3.61 -11.73 -32.26
N MET A 126 -3.35 -10.79 -31.34
CA MET A 126 -2.06 -10.68 -30.65
C MET A 126 -1.73 -11.89 -29.76
N LEU A 127 -2.73 -12.70 -29.38
CA LEU A 127 -2.60 -13.87 -28.52
C LEU A 127 -2.85 -15.20 -29.26
N GLU A 128 -3.14 -15.18 -30.56
CA GLU A 128 -3.54 -16.37 -31.31
C GLU A 128 -2.48 -17.48 -31.25
N ASN A 129 -1.21 -17.09 -31.42
CA ASN A 129 -0.06 -18.00 -31.40
C ASN A 129 0.59 -18.18 -30.02
N VAL A 130 0.00 -17.66 -28.94
CA VAL A 130 0.55 -17.77 -27.57
C VAL A 130 -0.20 -18.83 -26.78
N ASP A 131 0.52 -19.76 -26.17
CA ASP A 131 -0.04 -20.77 -25.26
C ASP A 131 -0.06 -20.28 -23.81
N ILE A 132 0.89 -19.41 -23.43
CA ILE A 132 1.06 -18.91 -22.06
C ILE A 132 1.68 -17.50 -22.06
N LEU A 133 1.16 -16.63 -21.19
CA LEU A 133 1.70 -15.28 -20.98
C LEU A 133 2.66 -15.27 -19.80
N LEU A 134 3.82 -14.63 -19.96
CA LEU A 134 4.71 -14.24 -18.87
C LEU A 134 4.65 -12.72 -18.68
N PHE A 135 4.64 -12.27 -17.43
CA PHE A 135 4.77 -10.85 -17.09
C PHE A 135 6.02 -10.63 -16.22
N ASP A 136 6.95 -9.80 -16.70
CA ASP A 136 8.23 -9.53 -16.02
C ASP A 136 8.66 -8.06 -16.22
N ILE A 137 8.22 -7.18 -15.31
CA ILE A 137 8.46 -5.73 -15.33
C ILE A 137 8.64 -5.22 -13.89
N GLN A 138 9.68 -4.41 -13.65
CA GLN A 138 9.89 -3.70 -12.39
C GLN A 138 8.94 -2.50 -12.26
N ASP A 139 8.18 -2.48 -11.18
CA ASP A 139 7.28 -1.40 -10.74
C ASP A 139 7.99 -0.43 -9.76
N ILE A 140 7.33 0.66 -9.36
CA ILE A 140 7.82 1.64 -8.38
C ILE A 140 6.98 1.73 -7.08
N GLY A 141 5.97 0.89 -6.90
CA GLY A 141 5.12 0.83 -5.70
C GLY A 141 4.01 1.89 -5.62
N ALA A 142 3.64 2.49 -6.76
CA ALA A 142 2.70 3.62 -6.84
C ALA A 142 1.55 3.35 -7.81
N ARG A 143 0.30 3.60 -7.38
CA ARG A 143 -0.92 3.38 -8.17
C ARG A 143 -0.90 4.03 -9.56
N THR A 144 -0.33 5.23 -9.65
CA THR A 144 -0.30 6.03 -10.88
C THR A 144 0.80 5.60 -11.86
N TYR A 145 1.63 4.61 -11.50
CA TYR A 145 2.63 4.05 -12.41
C TYR A 145 2.00 2.95 -13.26
N THR A 146 1.93 3.16 -14.58
CA THR A 146 0.99 2.47 -15.47
C THR A 146 1.27 0.97 -15.68
N TYR A 147 2.39 0.45 -15.20
CA TYR A 147 2.77 -0.96 -15.36
C TYR A 147 1.83 -1.93 -14.65
N ILE A 148 1.28 -1.56 -13.48
CA ILE A 148 0.22 -2.35 -12.83
C ILE A 148 -1.09 -2.31 -13.64
N SER A 149 -1.37 -1.21 -14.34
CA SER A 149 -2.54 -1.11 -15.23
C SER A 149 -2.35 -1.92 -16.52
N THR A 150 -1.12 -2.05 -17.02
CA THR A 150 -0.77 -3.01 -18.07
C THR A 150 -0.98 -4.45 -17.59
N LEU A 151 -0.51 -4.81 -16.40
CA LEU A 151 -0.75 -6.13 -15.80
C LEU A 151 -2.25 -6.45 -15.72
N HIS A 152 -3.05 -5.56 -15.13
CA HIS A 152 -4.52 -5.72 -15.06
C HIS A 152 -5.12 -6.01 -16.43
N ASN A 153 -4.78 -5.21 -17.45
CA ASN A 153 -5.35 -5.39 -18.79
C ASN A 153 -4.87 -6.68 -19.47
N VAL A 154 -3.60 -7.08 -19.26
CA VAL A 154 -3.09 -8.36 -19.74
C VAL A 154 -3.83 -9.51 -19.07
N MET A 155 -4.11 -9.44 -17.76
CA MET A 155 -4.90 -10.45 -17.04
C MET A 155 -6.36 -10.52 -17.55
N VAL A 156 -7.00 -9.39 -17.81
CA VAL A 156 -8.36 -9.35 -18.41
C VAL A 156 -8.37 -9.96 -19.82
N ALA A 157 -7.32 -9.75 -20.61
CA ALA A 157 -7.19 -10.42 -21.91
C ALA A 157 -6.89 -11.93 -21.76
N ALA A 158 -6.09 -12.31 -20.77
CA ALA A 158 -5.71 -13.68 -20.47
C ALA A 158 -6.95 -14.53 -20.11
N GLU A 159 -7.78 -14.04 -19.17
CA GLU A 159 -9.07 -14.66 -18.85
C GLU A 159 -9.97 -14.77 -20.09
N ARG A 160 -10.26 -13.63 -20.73
CA ARG A 160 -11.19 -13.53 -21.87
C ARG A 160 -10.84 -14.45 -23.04
N TYR A 161 -9.56 -14.70 -23.26
CA TYR A 161 -9.06 -15.49 -24.38
C TYR A 161 -8.48 -16.85 -23.97
N GLY A 162 -8.72 -17.29 -22.73
CA GLY A 162 -8.35 -18.62 -22.23
C GLY A 162 -6.85 -18.88 -22.24
N LYS A 163 -6.04 -17.88 -21.87
CA LYS A 163 -4.58 -17.97 -21.79
C LYS A 163 -4.16 -17.99 -20.32
N PRO A 164 -3.43 -19.01 -19.85
CA PRO A 164 -2.77 -18.96 -18.54
C PRO A 164 -1.74 -17.83 -18.50
N ILE A 165 -1.59 -17.19 -17.34
CA ILE A 165 -0.63 -16.11 -17.10
C ILE A 165 0.24 -16.40 -15.87
N LEU A 166 1.56 -16.27 -16.06
CA LEU A 166 2.55 -16.32 -14.99
C LEU A 166 3.11 -14.92 -14.74
N VAL A 167 3.01 -14.45 -13.51
CA VAL A 167 3.65 -13.21 -13.08
C VAL A 167 4.96 -13.56 -12.38
N LEU A 168 6.07 -13.07 -12.92
CA LEU A 168 7.41 -13.28 -12.37
C LEU A 168 7.65 -12.16 -11.37
N ASP A 169 7.57 -12.49 -10.08
CA ASP A 169 7.44 -11.45 -9.06
C ASP A 169 8.75 -10.67 -8.83
N ARG A 170 8.58 -9.40 -8.46
CA ARG A 170 9.64 -8.40 -8.28
C ARG A 170 9.40 -7.56 -7.02
N PRO A 171 10.46 -7.02 -6.39
CA PRO A 171 10.32 -6.21 -5.18
C PRO A 171 9.45 -4.98 -5.43
N ASN A 172 8.59 -4.64 -4.48
CA ASN A 172 8.13 -3.26 -4.37
C ASN A 172 9.31 -2.43 -3.88
N PRO A 173 9.82 -1.44 -4.64
CA PRO A 173 11.09 -0.81 -4.31
C PRO A 173 10.99 0.16 -3.12
N VAL A 174 9.79 0.63 -2.76
CA VAL A 174 9.51 1.37 -1.52
C VAL A 174 9.03 0.46 -0.37
N GLY A 175 9.14 -0.86 -0.54
CA GLY A 175 8.86 -1.87 0.47
C GLY A 175 7.38 -2.27 0.62
N GLY A 176 7.13 -3.25 1.49
CA GLY A 176 5.78 -3.76 1.78
C GLY A 176 5.08 -3.12 3.00
N ILE A 177 5.80 -2.26 3.73
CA ILE A 177 5.35 -1.63 4.99
C ILE A 177 4.45 -0.42 4.72
N ILE A 178 4.88 0.48 3.83
CA ILE A 178 4.23 1.76 3.59
C ILE A 178 2.96 1.56 2.75
N VAL A 179 1.81 1.96 3.30
CA VAL A 179 0.51 1.97 2.62
C VAL A 179 -0.17 3.27 2.94
N GLU A 180 -0.40 4.11 1.94
CA GLU A 180 -0.64 5.52 2.20
C GLU A 180 -1.36 6.30 1.09
N GLY A 181 -2.14 7.27 1.52
CA GLY A 181 -2.78 8.29 0.69
C GLY A 181 -4.18 7.93 0.20
N PRO A 182 -4.86 8.88 -0.45
CA PRO A 182 -6.27 8.74 -0.83
C PRO A 182 -6.52 7.54 -1.74
N MET A 183 -7.57 6.80 -1.41
CA MET A 183 -8.09 5.67 -2.20
C MET A 183 -8.64 6.13 -3.55
N LEU A 184 -8.59 5.26 -4.55
CA LEU A 184 -9.29 5.47 -5.81
C LEU A 184 -10.79 5.19 -5.64
N GLU A 185 -11.62 6.19 -5.89
CA GLU A 185 -13.07 6.05 -6.04
C GLU A 185 -13.36 5.60 -7.48
N GLU A 186 -13.45 4.28 -7.69
CA GLU A 186 -13.50 3.66 -9.03
C GLU A 186 -14.63 4.17 -9.93
N ASP A 187 -15.81 4.44 -9.39
CA ASP A 187 -17.02 4.77 -10.17
C ASP A 187 -16.86 6.03 -11.04
N LEU A 188 -15.98 6.96 -10.64
CA LEU A 188 -15.78 8.24 -11.32
C LEU A 188 -14.35 8.49 -11.79
N TYR A 189 -13.34 7.98 -11.08
CA TYR A 189 -11.93 8.34 -11.33
C TYR A 189 -11.10 7.21 -11.96
N LYS A 190 -11.68 6.01 -12.15
CA LYS A 190 -10.99 4.87 -12.78
C LYS A 190 -10.47 5.22 -14.17
N SER A 191 -9.19 4.95 -14.39
CA SER A 191 -8.45 5.31 -15.60
C SER A 191 -7.18 4.46 -15.74
N PHE A 192 -6.36 4.71 -16.77
CA PHE A 192 -5.12 3.96 -16.95
C PHE A 192 -4.02 4.30 -15.93
N ILE A 193 -4.21 5.32 -15.08
CA ILE A 193 -3.34 5.65 -13.93
C ILE A 193 -4.00 5.31 -12.58
N GLY A 194 -5.04 4.47 -12.60
CA GLY A 194 -5.79 4.04 -11.43
C GLY A 194 -6.88 3.08 -11.87
N ILE A 195 -6.58 1.79 -11.89
CA ILE A 195 -7.42 0.76 -12.52
C ILE A 195 -8.30 -0.01 -11.53
N ASP A 196 -8.08 0.15 -10.21
CA ASP A 196 -8.75 -0.56 -9.12
C ASP A 196 -8.63 0.27 -7.83
N ASN A 197 -9.38 -0.07 -6.76
CA ASN A 197 -9.43 0.65 -5.46
C ASN A 197 -8.12 0.57 -4.66
N LEU A 198 -7.03 1.12 -5.20
CA LEU A 198 -5.72 1.22 -4.55
C LEU A 198 -5.53 2.62 -3.91
N PRO A 199 -4.78 2.72 -2.80
CA PRO A 199 -4.23 3.99 -2.30
C PRO A 199 -3.11 4.51 -3.21
N LYS A 200 -2.49 5.66 -2.90
CA LYS A 200 -1.37 6.19 -3.71
C LYS A 200 -0.15 5.27 -3.62
N ALA A 201 0.26 4.90 -2.40
CA ALA A 201 1.25 3.86 -2.11
C ALA A 201 0.54 2.58 -1.65
N HIS A 202 0.59 1.49 -2.45
CA HIS A 202 -0.11 0.23 -2.14
C HIS A 202 0.71 -0.74 -1.28
N GLY A 203 2.04 -0.61 -1.30
CA GLY A 203 2.96 -1.45 -0.54
C GLY A 203 2.81 -2.94 -0.84
N MET A 204 2.58 -3.32 -2.10
CA MET A 204 2.43 -4.72 -2.55
C MET A 204 3.38 -4.99 -3.71
N THR A 205 3.90 -6.22 -3.84
CA THR A 205 4.71 -6.63 -5.01
C THR A 205 3.87 -6.75 -6.28
N MET A 206 4.50 -6.99 -7.44
CA MET A 206 3.76 -7.19 -8.69
C MET A 206 2.88 -8.46 -8.64
N GLY A 207 3.36 -9.51 -7.96
CA GLY A 207 2.62 -10.75 -7.72
C GLY A 207 1.46 -10.57 -6.74
N GLU A 208 1.66 -9.84 -5.64
CA GLU A 208 0.59 -9.49 -4.69
C GLU A 208 -0.48 -8.59 -5.35
N ILE A 209 -0.06 -7.64 -6.20
CA ILE A 209 -0.95 -6.82 -7.04
C ILE A 209 -1.74 -7.70 -8.04
N ALA A 210 -1.11 -8.68 -8.67
CA ALA A 210 -1.79 -9.62 -9.55
C ALA A 210 -2.87 -10.41 -8.81
N LEU A 211 -2.55 -10.96 -7.64
CA LEU A 211 -3.52 -11.65 -6.78
C LEU A 211 -4.67 -10.74 -6.37
N PHE A 212 -4.38 -9.49 -5.98
CA PHE A 212 -5.39 -8.48 -5.67
C PHE A 212 -6.32 -8.22 -6.86
N PHE A 213 -5.80 -7.96 -8.06
CA PHE A 213 -6.65 -7.78 -9.25
C PHE A 213 -7.44 -9.06 -9.59
N ASN A 214 -6.88 -10.25 -9.36
CA ASN A 214 -7.54 -11.49 -9.73
C ASN A 214 -8.86 -11.74 -8.97
N ARG A 215 -9.07 -11.09 -7.81
CA ARG A 215 -10.35 -11.14 -7.06
C ARG A 215 -11.56 -10.66 -7.88
N LYS A 216 -11.33 -9.81 -8.90
CA LYS A 216 -12.34 -9.31 -9.84
C LYS A 216 -12.23 -9.94 -11.23
N ILE A 217 -11.05 -10.44 -11.63
CA ILE A 217 -10.78 -10.93 -12.99
C ILE A 217 -11.03 -12.44 -13.12
N ASN A 218 -10.57 -13.27 -12.17
CA ASN A 218 -10.62 -14.75 -12.25
C ASN A 218 -9.82 -15.37 -13.42
N ALA A 219 -8.67 -14.78 -13.78
CA ALA A 219 -7.73 -15.37 -14.73
C ALA A 219 -7.06 -16.63 -14.13
N ASP A 220 -6.64 -17.55 -15.01
CA ASP A 220 -5.73 -18.66 -14.69
C ASP A 220 -4.32 -18.11 -14.42
N LEU A 221 -4.12 -17.69 -13.17
CA LEU A 221 -2.98 -16.94 -12.69
C LEU A 221 -2.07 -17.82 -11.82
N THR A 222 -0.79 -17.89 -12.18
CA THR A 222 0.26 -18.42 -11.32
C THR A 222 1.25 -17.31 -10.97
N ILE A 223 1.65 -17.20 -9.70
CA ILE A 223 2.73 -16.29 -9.29
C ILE A 223 4.01 -17.11 -9.11
N VAL A 224 5.09 -16.69 -9.76
CA VAL A 224 6.44 -17.19 -9.45
C VAL A 224 7.05 -16.23 -8.44
N ALA A 225 6.87 -16.57 -7.16
CA ALA A 225 7.33 -15.76 -6.04
C ALA A 225 8.87 -15.65 -5.98
N MET A 226 9.35 -14.56 -5.41
CA MET A 226 10.77 -14.35 -5.08
C MET A 226 11.21 -15.24 -3.93
N GLU A 227 12.52 -15.47 -3.82
CA GLU A 227 13.13 -16.07 -2.63
C GLU A 227 13.97 -15.01 -1.89
N GLY A 228 14.02 -15.12 -0.56
CA GLY A 228 14.72 -14.15 0.30
C GLY A 228 14.02 -12.80 0.52
N TYR A 229 13.00 -12.45 -0.29
CA TYR A 229 12.22 -11.22 -0.08
C TYR A 229 11.33 -11.32 1.17
N ASN A 230 11.22 -10.22 1.89
CA ASN A 230 10.28 -10.02 2.99
C ASN A 230 9.78 -8.57 2.99
N ARG A 231 8.66 -8.29 3.65
CA ARG A 231 7.97 -6.98 3.54
C ARG A 231 8.78 -5.78 4.03
N ASN A 232 9.80 -6.00 4.84
CA ASN A 232 10.69 -4.95 5.34
C ASN A 232 11.70 -4.47 4.32
N MET A 233 11.95 -5.24 3.26
CA MET A 233 12.96 -4.90 2.26
C MET A 233 12.45 -3.82 1.32
N ILE A 234 13.19 -2.71 1.26
CA ILE A 234 13.19 -1.77 0.13
C ILE A 234 14.14 -2.30 -0.96
N PHE A 235 14.18 -1.66 -2.14
CA PHE A 235 14.98 -2.18 -3.26
C PHE A 235 16.47 -2.35 -2.90
N GLN A 236 17.03 -1.40 -2.14
CA GLN A 236 18.44 -1.39 -1.77
C GLN A 236 18.87 -2.63 -0.97
N ASP A 237 17.98 -3.22 -0.15
CA ASP A 237 18.31 -4.38 0.67
C ASP A 237 18.43 -5.68 -0.14
N THR A 238 17.91 -5.69 -1.38
CA THR A 238 17.99 -6.85 -2.28
C THR A 238 19.38 -7.07 -2.87
N GLY A 239 20.26 -6.05 -2.79
CA GLY A 239 21.57 -6.05 -3.44
C GLY A 239 21.53 -5.93 -4.98
N LEU A 240 20.35 -5.74 -5.58
CA LEU A 240 20.20 -5.56 -7.03
C LEU A 240 20.68 -4.18 -7.49
N THR A 241 21.18 -4.12 -8.73
CA THR A 241 21.39 -2.85 -9.45
C THR A 241 20.04 -2.33 -9.95
N TRP A 242 19.72 -1.07 -9.66
CA TRP A 242 18.53 -0.43 -10.22
C TRP A 242 18.66 -0.26 -11.73
N VAL A 243 17.69 -0.79 -12.48
CA VAL A 243 17.51 -0.47 -13.90
C VAL A 243 16.41 0.56 -14.01
N ARG A 244 16.71 1.72 -14.62
CA ARG A 244 15.74 2.80 -14.82
C ARG A 244 14.43 2.25 -15.42
N THR A 245 13.30 2.56 -14.80
CA THR A 245 11.98 2.07 -15.25
C THR A 245 11.36 3.00 -16.30
N SER A 246 11.70 4.29 -16.28
CA SER A 246 11.30 5.27 -17.30
C SER A 246 12.32 6.41 -17.40
N PRO A 247 12.25 7.30 -18.42
CA PRO A 247 13.17 8.43 -18.54
C PRO A 247 13.23 9.38 -17.33
N ASN A 248 12.14 9.49 -16.56
CA ASN A 248 12.06 10.33 -15.36
C ASN A 248 12.27 9.54 -14.05
N ILE A 249 12.50 8.22 -14.11
CA ILE A 249 12.88 7.38 -12.95
C ILE A 249 14.26 6.74 -13.24
N PRO A 250 15.34 7.55 -13.33
CA PRO A 250 16.69 7.04 -13.57
C PRO A 250 17.28 6.26 -12.38
N ASP A 251 16.87 6.59 -11.16
CA ASP A 251 17.49 6.14 -9.91
C ASP A 251 16.49 5.99 -8.75
N ILE A 252 16.98 5.47 -7.62
CA ILE A 252 16.17 5.20 -6.42
C ILE A 252 15.65 6.49 -5.76
N ASP A 253 16.39 7.60 -5.79
CA ASP A 253 15.86 8.89 -5.30
C ASP A 253 14.58 9.28 -6.06
N SER A 254 14.59 9.05 -7.37
CA SER A 254 13.44 9.33 -8.25
C SER A 254 12.25 8.39 -7.96
N VAL A 255 12.52 7.13 -7.58
CA VAL A 255 11.48 6.15 -7.15
C VAL A 255 10.75 6.67 -5.90
N PHE A 256 11.49 7.00 -4.84
CA PHE A 256 10.90 7.51 -3.61
C PHE A 256 10.34 8.93 -3.80
N GLY A 257 10.98 9.76 -4.62
CA GLY A 257 10.50 11.10 -4.96
C GLY A 257 9.18 11.12 -5.75
N TYR A 258 8.88 10.07 -6.54
CA TYR A 258 7.72 10.02 -7.44
C TYR A 258 6.39 10.31 -6.72
N MET A 259 6.12 9.65 -5.60
CA MET A 259 4.86 9.88 -4.87
C MET A 259 4.88 11.17 -4.04
N ALA A 260 6.07 11.66 -3.67
CA ALA A 260 6.25 12.87 -2.88
C ALA A 260 6.17 14.17 -3.70
N THR A 261 6.47 14.11 -5.00
CA THR A 261 6.51 15.30 -5.88
C THR A 261 5.64 15.18 -7.14
N GLY A 262 5.34 13.96 -7.61
CA GLY A 262 4.49 13.66 -8.77
C GLY A 262 3.00 13.82 -8.46
N LEU A 263 2.62 15.06 -8.15
CA LEU A 263 1.28 15.48 -7.76
C LEU A 263 1.11 16.99 -8.04
N GLY A 264 -0.13 17.48 -8.01
CA GLY A 264 -0.42 18.90 -8.22
C GLY A 264 -0.69 19.30 -9.67
N ASP A 265 -0.93 18.35 -10.58
CA ASP A 265 -1.34 18.64 -11.97
C ASP A 265 -2.40 19.73 -12.06
N GLY A 266 -2.15 20.80 -12.83
CA GLY A 266 -3.08 21.91 -13.00
C GLY A 266 -3.24 22.87 -11.81
N THR A 267 -2.55 22.63 -10.68
CA THR A 267 -2.54 23.54 -9.52
C THR A 267 -1.49 24.67 -9.63
N GLY A 268 -0.43 24.44 -10.40
CA GLY A 268 0.76 25.30 -10.43
C GLY A 268 1.91 24.83 -9.53
N ILE A 269 1.68 23.80 -8.71
CA ILE A 269 2.73 23.01 -8.05
C ILE A 269 3.14 21.86 -8.97
N TYR A 270 4.45 21.60 -9.07
CA TYR A 270 5.00 20.59 -9.98
C TYR A 270 6.33 20.01 -9.47
N MET A 271 6.72 18.85 -10.02
CA MET A 271 8.01 18.21 -9.77
C MET A 271 9.12 18.76 -10.68
N ASN A 272 10.36 18.76 -10.20
CA ASN A 272 11.54 18.99 -11.03
C ASN A 272 12.67 18.02 -10.64
N ASP A 273 13.72 17.99 -11.47
CA ASP A 273 14.93 17.19 -11.26
C ASP A 273 14.62 15.70 -11.00
N THR A 274 13.85 15.08 -11.91
CA THR A 274 13.43 13.67 -11.82
C THR A 274 12.82 13.32 -10.45
N PHE A 275 11.80 14.09 -10.05
CA PHE A 275 11.06 13.93 -8.79
C PHE A 275 11.85 14.25 -7.49
N LYS A 276 13.02 14.91 -7.58
CA LYS A 276 13.84 15.28 -6.40
C LYS A 276 13.54 16.67 -5.84
N TRP A 277 12.66 17.44 -6.51
CA TRP A 277 12.21 18.76 -6.07
C TRP A 277 10.70 18.93 -6.30
N ILE A 278 10.02 19.66 -5.41
CA ILE A 278 8.61 20.10 -5.57
C ILE A 278 8.46 21.58 -5.21
N GLY A 279 7.67 22.30 -6.00
CA GLY A 279 7.39 23.72 -5.76
C GLY A 279 6.58 24.37 -6.87
N GLY A 280 6.56 25.69 -6.90
CA GLY A 280 5.77 26.46 -7.86
C GLY A 280 6.14 27.95 -7.93
N ARG A 281 5.52 28.66 -8.87
CA ARG A 281 5.67 30.13 -8.97
C ARG A 281 5.07 30.81 -7.73
N GLY A 282 5.81 31.74 -7.14
CA GLY A 282 5.33 32.55 -6.01
C GLY A 282 5.36 31.86 -4.64
N ILE A 283 5.80 30.60 -4.56
CA ILE A 283 6.03 29.90 -3.28
C ILE A 283 7.28 30.47 -2.60
N ASP A 284 7.17 30.82 -1.32
CA ASP A 284 8.33 31.11 -0.47
C ASP A 284 9.01 29.80 -0.07
N ALA A 285 10.18 29.53 -0.67
CA ALA A 285 10.95 28.30 -0.45
C ALA A 285 11.35 28.11 1.02
N GLN A 286 11.73 29.17 1.73
CA GLN A 286 12.18 29.09 3.12
C GLN A 286 11.01 28.81 4.05
N ARG A 287 9.88 29.49 3.87
CA ARG A 287 8.65 29.22 4.62
C ARG A 287 8.13 27.80 4.35
N PHE A 288 8.19 27.34 3.11
CA PHE A 288 7.74 26.00 2.73
C PHE A 288 8.60 24.91 3.37
N ALA A 289 9.94 25.04 3.30
CA ALA A 289 10.88 24.14 3.98
C ALA A 289 10.67 24.15 5.49
N ASN A 290 10.45 25.33 6.10
CA ASN A 290 10.23 25.42 7.53
C ASN A 290 8.96 24.65 7.95
N LEU A 291 7.83 24.82 7.24
CA LEU A 291 6.59 24.07 7.53
C LEU A 291 6.80 22.55 7.43
N LEU A 292 7.39 22.08 6.33
CA LEU A 292 7.62 20.65 6.09
C LEU A 292 8.58 20.02 7.10
N ASN A 293 9.69 20.69 7.44
CA ASN A 293 10.61 20.19 8.46
C ASN A 293 10.01 20.25 9.88
N SER A 294 9.12 21.21 10.15
CA SER A 294 8.42 21.31 11.45
C SER A 294 7.35 20.24 11.64
N ALA A 295 6.86 19.64 10.54
CA ALA A 295 5.89 18.54 10.57
C ALA A 295 6.49 17.20 11.04
N GLY A 296 7.81 17.09 11.19
CA GLY A 296 8.47 15.91 11.77
C GLY A 296 8.39 14.63 10.91
N LEU A 297 8.20 14.76 9.60
CA LEU A 297 8.12 13.63 8.66
C LEU A 297 9.40 12.77 8.73
N PRO A 298 9.32 11.47 9.08
CA PRO A 298 10.50 10.61 9.22
C PRO A 298 11.26 10.41 7.91
N GLY A 299 12.57 10.17 8.02
CA GLY A 299 13.42 9.77 6.91
C GLY A 299 13.69 10.84 5.83
N VAL A 300 13.28 12.09 6.03
CA VAL A 300 13.48 13.17 5.04
C VAL A 300 13.85 14.50 5.70
N THR A 301 14.56 15.35 4.95
CA THR A 301 14.73 16.77 5.23
C THR A 301 14.45 17.57 3.95
N PHE A 302 13.72 18.66 4.07
CA PHE A 302 13.33 19.51 2.96
C PHE A 302 14.25 20.74 2.91
N ILE A 303 15.05 20.84 1.85
CA ILE A 303 16.02 21.93 1.65
C ILE A 303 15.32 23.03 0.81
N PRO A 304 15.25 24.28 1.26
CA PRO A 304 14.66 25.36 0.48
C PRO A 304 15.47 25.62 -0.79
N GLU A 305 14.81 25.61 -1.95
CA GLU A 305 15.46 25.85 -3.24
C GLU A 305 14.56 26.68 -4.15
N SER A 306 15.14 27.77 -4.69
CA SER A 306 14.46 28.67 -5.62
C SER A 306 15.14 28.72 -6.97
N MET A 307 14.34 28.82 -8.03
CA MET A 307 14.76 28.88 -9.43
C MET A 307 14.32 30.21 -10.05
N HIS A 308 14.84 30.54 -11.24
CA HIS A 308 14.45 31.74 -11.99
C HIS A 308 14.56 33.04 -11.16
N ASN A 309 15.71 33.25 -10.51
CA ASN A 309 15.98 34.42 -9.66
C ASN A 309 14.95 34.64 -8.53
N GLY A 310 14.41 33.56 -7.96
CA GLY A 310 13.45 33.62 -6.85
C GLY A 310 11.97 33.66 -7.27
N ILE A 311 11.66 33.66 -8.56
CA ILE A 311 10.27 33.68 -9.07
C ILE A 311 9.55 32.34 -8.80
N VAL A 312 10.30 31.25 -8.81
CA VAL A 312 9.84 29.89 -8.50
C VAL A 312 10.53 29.45 -7.24
N GLY A 313 9.76 29.07 -6.22
CA GLY A 313 10.29 28.52 -4.97
C GLY A 313 9.73 27.14 -4.70
N GLY A 314 10.45 26.37 -3.90
CA GLY A 314 10.10 25.00 -3.59
C GLY A 314 11.08 24.38 -2.60
N VAL A 315 11.05 23.06 -2.52
CA VAL A 315 11.95 22.27 -1.69
C VAL A 315 12.55 21.12 -2.47
N ARG A 316 13.85 20.91 -2.27
CA ARG A 316 14.55 19.69 -2.64
C ARG A 316 14.41 18.66 -1.53
N LEU A 317 14.12 17.42 -1.91
CA LEU A 317 14.08 16.31 -0.98
C LEU A 317 15.49 15.81 -0.71
N LYS A 318 15.88 15.75 0.56
CA LYS A 318 17.03 14.97 1.02
C LYS A 318 16.49 13.82 1.85
N ILE A 319 16.41 12.63 1.25
CA ILE A 319 16.06 11.41 1.98
C ILE A 319 17.24 11.07 2.90
N THR A 320 16.98 10.93 4.19
CA THR A 320 17.96 10.62 5.24
C THR A 320 17.84 9.18 5.72
N ASP A 321 16.66 8.57 5.60
CA ASP A 321 16.41 7.15 5.87
C ASP A 321 15.27 6.64 4.99
N TYR A 322 15.61 5.77 4.02
CA TYR A 322 14.65 5.18 3.08
C TYR A 322 13.69 4.16 3.72
N HIS A 323 14.06 3.58 4.87
CA HIS A 323 13.20 2.63 5.60
C HIS A 323 12.10 3.35 6.37
N GLN A 324 12.30 4.63 6.71
CA GLN A 324 11.34 5.46 7.44
C GLN A 324 10.61 6.48 6.56
N PHE A 325 11.15 6.84 5.40
CA PHE A 325 10.56 7.85 4.53
C PHE A 325 9.25 7.36 3.88
N ASN A 326 8.12 7.96 4.28
CA ASN A 326 6.82 7.75 3.64
C ASN A 326 6.62 8.78 2.51
N PRO A 327 6.75 8.39 1.22
CA PRO A 327 6.74 9.34 0.12
C PRO A 327 5.35 9.87 -0.19
N ALA A 328 4.30 9.06 -0.10
CA ALA A 328 2.93 9.50 -0.38
C ALA A 328 2.41 10.48 0.68
N LEU A 329 2.69 10.22 1.97
CA LEU A 329 2.35 11.14 3.05
C LEU A 329 3.08 12.48 2.88
N SER A 330 4.37 12.43 2.61
CA SER A 330 5.20 13.61 2.39
C SER A 330 4.70 14.47 1.22
N GLY A 331 4.19 13.84 0.16
CA GLY A 331 3.57 14.54 -0.97
C GLY A 331 2.25 15.24 -0.61
N ILE A 332 1.42 14.62 0.23
CA ILE A 332 0.17 15.21 0.72
C ILE A 332 0.47 16.44 1.59
N TYR A 333 1.47 16.33 2.48
CA TYR A 333 1.95 17.44 3.31
C TYR A 333 2.54 18.57 2.45
N ALA A 334 3.33 18.24 1.43
CA ALA A 334 3.87 19.22 0.49
C ALA A 334 2.76 19.99 -0.25
N LEU A 335 1.72 19.30 -0.74
CA LEU A 335 0.61 19.96 -1.43
C LEU A 335 -0.21 20.86 -0.51
N ALA A 336 -0.56 20.37 0.67
CA ALA A 336 -1.36 21.11 1.64
C ALA A 336 -0.63 22.37 2.14
N TYR A 337 0.64 22.27 2.52
CA TYR A 337 1.42 23.45 2.90
C TYR A 337 1.68 24.40 1.73
N ALA A 338 1.92 23.89 0.52
CA ALA A 338 2.04 24.75 -0.67
C ALA A 338 0.75 25.54 -0.93
N TYR A 339 -0.42 24.92 -0.74
CA TYR A 339 -1.71 25.63 -0.83
C TYR A 339 -1.86 26.68 0.27
N GLN A 340 -1.56 26.34 1.53
CA GLN A 340 -1.67 27.28 2.66
C GLN A 340 -0.79 28.54 2.52
N ILE A 341 0.33 28.47 1.80
CA ILE A 341 1.23 29.62 1.59
C ILE A 341 1.09 30.28 0.23
N GLY A 342 0.54 29.60 -0.78
CA GLY A 342 0.42 30.08 -2.16
C GLY A 342 -1.01 30.43 -2.62
N ASP A 343 -2.04 29.90 -1.94
CA ASP A 343 -3.49 30.09 -2.23
C ASP A 343 -3.85 29.95 -3.73
N PHE A 344 -3.20 28.99 -4.41
CA PHE A 344 -3.34 28.79 -5.85
C PHE A 344 -4.71 28.22 -6.22
N LYS A 345 -5.14 28.38 -7.48
CA LYS A 345 -6.43 27.83 -7.92
C LYS A 345 -6.40 26.31 -7.96
N VAL A 346 -7.28 25.67 -7.19
CA VAL A 346 -7.54 24.22 -7.32
C VAL A 346 -8.30 23.96 -8.63
N PRO A 347 -7.81 23.07 -9.52
CA PRO A 347 -8.55 22.66 -10.70
C PRO A 347 -9.69 21.72 -10.29
N LYS A 348 -10.81 21.70 -11.04
CA LYS A 348 -11.99 20.89 -10.71
C LYS A 348 -12.45 20.03 -11.88
N SER A 349 -12.77 18.77 -11.61
CA SER A 349 -13.51 17.93 -12.56
C SER A 349 -14.92 18.45 -12.81
N THR A 350 -15.49 18.03 -13.95
CA THR A 350 -16.92 18.14 -14.26
C THR A 350 -17.44 16.78 -14.71
N ASN A 351 -18.76 16.56 -14.70
CA ASN A 351 -19.38 15.27 -15.08
C ASN A 351 -18.91 14.73 -16.45
N ASN A 352 -18.51 15.61 -17.37
CA ASN A 352 -18.07 15.24 -18.72
C ASN A 352 -16.54 15.27 -18.91
N ASN A 353 -15.77 15.72 -17.91
CA ASN A 353 -14.32 15.81 -17.98
C ASN A 353 -13.69 15.72 -16.58
N ILE A 354 -13.15 14.54 -16.28
CA ILE A 354 -12.34 14.30 -15.08
C ILE A 354 -10.90 14.74 -15.35
N ILE A 355 -10.41 15.70 -14.59
CA ILE A 355 -9.07 16.30 -14.77
C ILE A 355 -7.94 15.39 -14.28
N MET A 356 -6.70 15.70 -14.66
CA MET A 356 -5.55 14.89 -14.26
C MET A 356 -5.31 14.90 -12.74
N PHE A 357 -5.52 16.04 -12.07
CA PHE A 357 -5.39 16.15 -10.61
C PHE A 357 -6.23 15.11 -9.87
N ASP A 358 -7.54 15.07 -10.16
CA ASP A 358 -8.47 14.15 -9.50
C ASP A 358 -8.22 12.69 -9.90
N LYS A 359 -7.69 12.42 -11.10
CA LYS A 359 -7.22 11.06 -11.50
C LYS A 359 -5.97 10.62 -10.75
N VAL A 360 -5.00 11.52 -10.55
CA VAL A 360 -3.77 11.25 -9.80
C VAL A 360 -4.07 11.04 -8.32
N MET A 361 -4.99 11.83 -7.76
CA MET A 361 -5.46 11.69 -6.38
C MET A 361 -6.45 10.52 -6.19
N GLY A 362 -7.19 10.16 -7.24
CA GLY A 362 -8.20 9.10 -7.23
C GLY A 362 -9.57 9.55 -6.71
N THR A 363 -9.72 10.85 -6.40
CA THR A 363 -10.93 11.49 -5.88
C THR A 363 -10.83 13.00 -6.08
N ASN A 364 -11.96 13.71 -6.18
CA ASN A 364 -12.01 15.18 -6.12
C ASN A 364 -11.96 15.73 -4.68
N LYS A 365 -12.14 14.88 -3.65
CA LYS A 365 -12.13 15.28 -2.23
C LYS A 365 -10.84 15.98 -1.85
N MET A 366 -9.70 15.57 -2.42
CA MET A 366 -8.42 16.22 -2.17
C MET A 366 -8.45 17.72 -2.53
N GLY A 367 -9.08 18.09 -3.65
CA GLY A 367 -9.25 19.49 -4.02
C GLY A 367 -10.15 20.26 -3.05
N GLN A 368 -11.21 19.62 -2.55
CA GLN A 368 -12.14 20.21 -1.58
C GLN A 368 -11.45 20.47 -0.23
N TYR A 369 -10.62 19.53 0.26
CA TYR A 369 -9.89 19.70 1.52
C TYR A 369 -8.86 20.84 1.45
N LEU A 370 -8.21 21.03 0.29
CA LEU A 370 -7.36 22.21 0.06
C LEU A 370 -8.18 23.49 0.16
N GLU A 371 -9.30 23.60 -0.56
CA GLU A 371 -10.16 24.80 -0.51
C GLU A 371 -10.74 25.09 0.90
N GLN A 372 -10.95 24.05 1.72
CA GLN A 372 -11.32 24.17 3.13
C GLN A 372 -10.15 24.59 4.04
N LYS A 373 -8.92 24.66 3.51
CA LYS A 373 -7.67 24.99 4.20
C LYS A 373 -7.32 24.03 5.35
N LEU A 374 -7.76 22.77 5.24
CA LEU A 374 -7.41 21.71 6.18
C LEU A 374 -5.88 21.55 6.29
N SER A 375 -5.41 21.22 7.49
CA SER A 375 -4.04 20.79 7.74
C SER A 375 -3.75 19.44 7.08
N PRO A 376 -2.47 19.10 6.83
CA PRO A 376 -2.11 17.78 6.33
C PRO A 376 -2.58 16.62 7.24
N GLN A 377 -2.64 16.85 8.55
CA GLN A 377 -3.12 15.90 9.56
C GLN A 377 -4.63 15.67 9.43
N GLU A 378 -5.42 16.73 9.29
CA GLU A 378 -6.88 16.61 9.04
C GLU A 378 -7.14 15.92 7.70
N ILE A 379 -6.39 16.26 6.65
CA ILE A 379 -6.45 15.59 5.34
C ILE A 379 -6.15 14.08 5.48
N GLN A 380 -5.15 13.71 6.29
CA GLN A 380 -4.80 12.32 6.56
C GLN A 380 -5.94 11.57 7.28
N ALA A 381 -6.52 12.16 8.32
CA ALA A 381 -7.66 11.58 9.03
C ALA A 381 -8.84 11.32 8.06
N ARG A 382 -9.14 12.25 7.15
CA ARG A 382 -10.27 12.12 6.20
C ARG A 382 -10.18 10.96 5.22
N TYR A 383 -8.98 10.45 4.88
CA TYR A 383 -8.85 9.26 4.02
C TYR A 383 -8.47 7.98 4.77
N ALA A 384 -8.08 8.08 6.05
CA ALA A 384 -7.67 6.94 6.86
C ALA A 384 -8.72 5.80 6.93
N PRO A 385 -10.04 6.04 7.12
CA PRO A 385 -11.06 4.99 7.12
C PRO A 385 -11.04 4.09 5.88
N ALA A 386 -10.94 4.69 4.69
CA ALA A 386 -10.87 3.95 3.43
C ALA A 386 -9.52 3.25 3.24
N LEU A 387 -8.43 3.84 3.75
CA LEU A 387 -7.09 3.27 3.74
C LEU A 387 -6.97 2.04 4.68
N GLU A 388 -7.58 2.07 5.87
CA GLU A 388 -7.58 0.94 6.80
C GLU A 388 -8.39 -0.25 6.25
N ARG A 389 -9.55 0.01 5.62
CA ARG A 389 -10.30 -1.02 4.88
C ARG A 389 -9.43 -1.69 3.81
N PHE A 390 -8.66 -0.91 3.03
CA PHE A 390 -7.71 -1.47 2.06
C PHE A 390 -6.55 -2.24 2.72
N LYS A 391 -5.98 -1.72 3.81
CA LYS A 391 -4.92 -2.41 4.57
C LYS A 391 -5.38 -3.76 5.13
N ALA A 392 -6.66 -3.91 5.44
CA ALA A 392 -7.29 -5.18 5.80
C ALA A 392 -7.57 -6.07 4.58
N GLU A 393 -8.21 -5.53 3.53
CA GLU A 393 -8.52 -6.26 2.29
C GLU A 393 -7.26 -6.89 1.68
N ARG A 394 -6.15 -6.13 1.63
CA ARG A 394 -4.90 -6.58 0.99
C ARG A 394 -4.27 -7.81 1.64
N LEU A 395 -4.53 -8.08 2.93
CA LEU A 395 -3.92 -9.20 3.66
C LEU A 395 -4.23 -10.56 2.99
N ASN A 396 -5.37 -10.67 2.31
CA ASN A 396 -5.78 -11.88 1.59
C ASN A 396 -4.93 -12.20 0.35
N TYR A 397 -4.08 -11.28 -0.08
CA TYR A 397 -3.29 -11.37 -1.33
C TYR A 397 -1.78 -11.26 -1.10
N LEU A 398 -1.34 -11.14 0.15
CA LEU A 398 0.08 -11.04 0.47
C LEU A 398 0.77 -12.40 0.40
N ILE A 399 1.94 -12.43 -0.21
CA ILE A 399 2.77 -13.63 -0.39
C ILE A 399 3.87 -13.67 0.67
N TYR A 400 4.41 -12.51 1.04
CA TYR A 400 5.60 -12.39 1.88
C TYR A 400 5.25 -11.96 3.30
N GLY A 401 5.87 -12.61 4.28
CA GLY A 401 5.86 -12.19 5.68
C GLY A 401 6.88 -11.09 6.00
N TYR A 402 6.90 -10.69 7.26
CA TYR A 402 7.94 -9.81 7.82
C TYR A 402 9.23 -10.60 8.13
N ALA A 403 10.35 -9.92 8.26
CA ALA A 403 11.62 -10.53 8.65
C ALA A 403 11.55 -11.18 10.05
N PRO A 404 12.29 -12.28 10.32
CA PRO A 404 12.34 -12.88 11.64
C PRO A 404 12.77 -11.88 12.73
N GLY A 405 11.98 -11.75 13.79
CA GLY A 405 12.22 -10.78 14.85
C GLY A 405 11.73 -9.36 14.56
N TYR A 406 11.26 -9.05 13.35
CA TYR A 406 10.54 -7.81 13.09
C TYR A 406 9.14 -7.90 13.72
N GLN A 407 8.85 -7.02 14.67
CA GLN A 407 7.49 -6.77 15.10
C GLN A 407 6.78 -6.02 13.96
N ALA A 408 5.77 -6.67 13.36
CA ALA A 408 4.83 -5.98 12.47
C ALA A 408 4.33 -4.69 13.15
N PRO A 409 4.02 -3.61 12.41
CA PRO A 409 3.62 -2.35 13.02
C PRO A 409 2.48 -2.58 14.02
N GLU A 410 2.75 -2.37 15.32
CA GLU A 410 1.72 -2.53 16.34
C GLU A 410 0.66 -1.45 16.11
N TYR A 411 -0.55 -1.86 15.73
CA TYR A 411 -1.74 -1.04 15.90
C TYR A 411 -1.99 -0.88 17.40
N LYS A 412 -1.33 0.11 18.00
CA LYS A 412 -1.38 0.38 19.45
C LYS A 412 -2.75 0.94 19.80
N GLY A 413 -3.50 0.18 20.61
CA GLY A 413 -4.83 0.55 21.05
C GLY A 413 -5.92 0.12 20.08
N ILE A 414 -6.92 0.97 19.93
CA ILE A 414 -8.07 0.81 19.02
C ILE A 414 -8.39 2.21 18.49
N SER A 415 -8.21 2.44 17.19
CA SER A 415 -8.66 3.69 16.54
C SER A 415 -10.16 3.63 16.28
N VAL A 416 -10.87 4.71 16.60
CA VAL A 416 -12.32 4.83 16.37
C VAL A 416 -12.58 6.06 15.53
N PHE A 417 -13.25 5.88 14.40
CA PHE A 417 -13.69 6.95 13.52
C PHE A 417 -15.21 7.09 13.59
N VAL A 418 -15.70 8.32 13.64
CA VAL A 418 -17.13 8.65 13.56
C VAL A 418 -17.34 9.60 12.39
N ASN A 419 -18.10 9.19 11.38
CA ASN A 419 -18.31 9.94 10.13
C ASN A 419 -16.97 10.42 9.49
N ASP A 420 -16.06 9.48 9.26
CA ASP A 420 -14.67 9.70 8.81
C ASP A 420 -13.75 10.57 9.71
N GLU A 421 -14.13 10.93 10.94
CA GLU A 421 -13.27 11.69 11.89
C GLU A 421 -12.73 10.80 13.02
N GLU A 422 -11.41 10.76 13.20
CA GLU A 422 -10.79 9.98 14.29
C GLU A 422 -11.06 10.63 15.66
N ILE A 423 -11.55 9.82 16.59
CA ILE A 423 -11.91 10.24 17.94
C ILE A 423 -10.74 9.99 18.89
N ALA A 424 -10.12 11.07 19.35
CA ALA A 424 -9.15 11.01 20.44
C ALA A 424 -9.88 10.83 21.79
N PHE A 425 -9.49 9.83 22.57
CA PHE A 425 -10.05 9.55 23.90
C PHE A 425 -9.09 9.95 25.02
N ASP A 426 -9.64 10.29 26.18
CA ASP A 426 -8.87 10.47 27.42
C ASP A 426 -8.65 9.16 28.21
N VAL A 427 -9.36 8.10 27.82
CA VAL A 427 -9.24 6.73 28.32
C VAL A 427 -9.35 5.79 27.12
N ASP A 428 -8.33 4.97 26.89
CA ASP A 428 -8.26 4.07 25.74
C ASP A 428 -9.50 3.15 25.62
N PRO A 429 -10.08 3.01 24.41
CA PRO A 429 -11.06 1.97 24.13
C PRO A 429 -10.45 0.56 24.30
N TYR A 430 -11.28 -0.40 24.70
CA TYR A 430 -10.85 -1.79 24.90
C TYR A 430 -11.91 -2.78 24.45
N ILE A 431 -11.51 -4.04 24.22
CA ILE A 431 -12.44 -5.16 24.02
C ILE A 431 -12.68 -5.83 25.38
N ASP A 432 -13.93 -6.04 25.77
CA ASP A 432 -14.31 -6.72 27.01
C ASP A 432 -14.26 -8.25 26.91
N GLU A 433 -14.59 -8.95 28.00
CA GLU A 433 -14.66 -10.40 28.07
C GLU A 433 -15.74 -11.05 27.17
N ASN A 434 -16.68 -10.27 26.63
CA ASN A 434 -17.75 -10.72 25.73
C ASN A 434 -17.41 -10.44 24.25
N ASN A 435 -16.18 -10.03 23.96
CA ASN A 435 -15.72 -9.59 22.64
C ASN A 435 -16.52 -8.39 22.10
N ARG A 436 -16.70 -7.38 22.96
CA ARG A 436 -17.41 -6.13 22.66
C ARG A 436 -16.50 -4.94 22.88
N LEU A 437 -16.53 -4.02 21.92
CA LEU A 437 -15.79 -2.77 22.01
C LEU A 437 -16.44 -1.82 23.02
N MET A 438 -15.67 -1.47 24.03
CA MET A 438 -16.01 -0.51 25.08
C MET A 438 -15.28 0.81 24.86
N VAL A 439 -16.05 1.89 24.68
CA VAL A 439 -15.56 3.26 24.47
C VAL A 439 -16.06 4.21 25.56
N PRO A 440 -15.34 5.29 25.86
CA PRO A 440 -15.87 6.40 26.66
C PRO A 440 -17.11 7.02 26.00
N LEU A 441 -18.27 6.85 26.63
CA LEU A 441 -19.60 7.17 26.09
C LEU A 441 -19.73 8.56 25.47
N ARG A 442 -19.22 9.58 26.16
CA ARG A 442 -19.47 10.99 25.81
C ARG A 442 -18.94 11.32 24.41
N PHE A 443 -17.72 10.89 24.11
CA PHE A 443 -17.03 11.19 22.86
C PHE A 443 -17.81 10.68 21.65
N ILE A 444 -18.32 9.44 21.69
CA ILE A 444 -19.11 8.86 20.59
C ILE A 444 -20.49 9.50 20.48
N VAL A 445 -21.15 9.79 21.60
CA VAL A 445 -22.46 10.45 21.58
C VAL A 445 -22.37 11.86 20.99
N GLU A 446 -21.38 12.65 21.42
CA GLU A 446 -21.18 14.01 20.92
C GLU A 446 -20.74 14.01 19.44
N ALA A 447 -19.85 13.11 19.02
CA ALA A 447 -19.45 12.97 17.61
C ALA A 447 -20.59 12.50 16.69
N LEU A 448 -21.56 11.73 17.22
CA LEU A 448 -22.79 11.39 16.51
C LEU A 448 -23.83 12.53 16.48
N GLY A 449 -23.54 13.69 17.06
CA GLY A 449 -24.48 14.82 17.17
C GLY A 449 -25.64 14.55 18.14
N ALA A 450 -25.46 13.64 19.10
CA ALA A 450 -26.45 13.24 20.09
C ALA A 450 -26.15 13.89 21.46
N GLN A 451 -27.14 13.94 22.35
CA GLN A 451 -27.00 14.44 23.72
C GLN A 451 -26.96 13.29 24.72
N VAL A 452 -26.10 13.38 25.74
CA VAL A 452 -26.02 12.43 26.86
C VAL A 452 -26.40 13.10 28.18
N ASN A 453 -27.34 12.49 28.91
CA ASN A 453 -27.69 12.82 30.27
C ASN A 453 -27.30 11.67 31.22
N TRP A 454 -26.64 12.01 32.32
CA TRP A 454 -26.20 11.06 33.35
C TRP A 454 -26.99 11.25 34.64
N HIS A 455 -27.60 10.17 35.13
CA HIS A 455 -28.46 10.13 36.31
C HIS A 455 -27.75 9.40 37.44
N GLY A 456 -26.88 10.11 38.16
CA GLY A 456 -26.02 9.55 39.21
C GLY A 456 -26.70 8.60 40.20
N PRO A 457 -27.84 8.98 40.84
CA PRO A 457 -28.49 8.15 41.86
C PRO A 457 -29.01 6.79 41.36
N SER A 458 -29.34 6.67 40.07
CA SER A 458 -29.81 5.42 39.43
C SER A 458 -28.72 4.75 38.58
N GLN A 459 -27.52 5.35 38.51
CA GLN A 459 -26.48 5.02 37.53
C GLN A 459 -27.01 4.95 36.08
N GLY A 460 -28.03 5.75 35.78
CA GLY A 460 -28.75 5.76 34.53
C GLY A 460 -28.08 6.66 33.48
N ILE A 461 -28.17 6.23 32.23
CA ILE A 461 -27.70 6.97 31.05
C ILE A 461 -28.93 7.19 30.17
N THR A 462 -29.15 8.41 29.71
CA THR A 462 -30.14 8.71 28.66
C THR A 462 -29.43 9.39 27.50
N ILE A 463 -29.57 8.82 26.31
CA ILE A 463 -29.02 9.33 25.05
C ILE A 463 -30.19 9.76 24.18
N THR A 464 -30.14 10.96 23.61
CA THR A 464 -31.20 11.50 22.75
C THR A 464 -30.62 12.13 21.49
N LYS A 465 -31.20 11.79 20.34
CA LYS A 465 -30.90 12.42 19.04
C LYS A 465 -32.18 12.50 18.23
N ASP A 466 -32.57 13.71 17.82
CA ASP A 466 -33.84 13.96 17.12
C ASP A 466 -35.02 13.32 17.88
N ASN A 467 -35.73 12.38 17.24
CA ASN A 467 -36.84 11.62 17.85
C ASN A 467 -36.41 10.27 18.47
N LYS A 468 -35.11 9.94 18.46
CA LYS A 468 -34.56 8.70 19.03
C LYS A 468 -34.13 8.91 20.48
N MET A 469 -34.46 7.95 21.35
CA MET A 469 -34.05 7.93 22.75
C MET A 469 -33.60 6.54 23.17
N SER A 470 -32.43 6.45 23.78
CA SER A 470 -31.90 5.21 24.35
C SER A 470 -31.56 5.38 25.82
N GLN A 471 -31.95 4.43 26.65
CA GLN A 471 -31.68 4.41 28.08
C GLN A 471 -30.87 3.16 28.45
N PHE A 472 -29.77 3.37 29.15
CA PHE A 472 -28.89 2.32 29.65
C PHE A 472 -28.64 2.50 31.15
N THR A 473 -28.16 1.47 31.83
CA THR A 473 -27.81 1.54 33.27
C THR A 473 -26.48 0.81 33.48
N ILE A 474 -25.59 1.37 34.31
CA ILE A 474 -24.34 0.69 34.68
C ILE A 474 -24.65 -0.69 35.30
N GLY A 475 -23.90 -1.72 34.90
CA GLY A 475 -24.12 -3.09 35.39
C GLY A 475 -25.31 -3.83 34.78
N SER A 476 -26.08 -3.20 33.88
CA SER A 476 -27.28 -3.78 33.28
C SER A 476 -27.07 -4.19 31.81
N GLN A 477 -27.29 -5.47 31.50
CA GLN A 477 -27.46 -5.98 30.13
C GLN A 477 -28.80 -5.54 29.50
N ILE A 478 -29.72 -4.97 30.29
CA ILE A 478 -31.02 -4.46 29.81
C ILE A 478 -30.89 -2.97 29.50
N ALA A 479 -31.36 -2.58 28.32
CA ALA A 479 -31.51 -1.20 27.89
C ALA A 479 -32.92 -0.97 27.32
N TYR A 480 -33.29 0.29 27.11
CA TYR A 480 -34.52 0.66 26.42
C TYR A 480 -34.20 1.55 25.23
N VAL A 481 -34.46 1.07 24.01
CA VAL A 481 -34.25 1.84 22.76
C VAL A 481 -35.62 2.19 22.19
N ASN A 482 -35.91 3.49 22.07
CA ASN A 482 -37.21 4.03 21.66
C ASN A 482 -38.39 3.42 22.45
N GLY A 483 -38.18 3.20 23.76
CA GLY A 483 -39.15 2.56 24.67
C GLY A 483 -39.21 1.03 24.59
N GLN A 484 -38.57 0.39 23.61
CA GLN A 484 -38.51 -1.07 23.50
C GLN A 484 -37.40 -1.64 24.38
N ARG A 485 -37.72 -2.67 25.17
CA ARG A 485 -36.75 -3.36 26.04
C ARG A 485 -35.81 -4.23 25.21
N MET A 486 -34.53 -3.86 25.18
CA MET A 486 -33.45 -4.63 24.58
C MET A 486 -32.69 -5.41 25.66
N VAL A 487 -32.12 -6.56 25.28
CA VAL A 487 -31.21 -7.34 26.11
C VAL A 487 -29.94 -7.59 25.30
N TYR A 488 -28.80 -7.25 25.89
CA TYR A 488 -27.48 -7.33 25.29
C TYR A 488 -26.61 -8.38 26.00
N ASP A 489 -25.53 -8.82 25.35
CA ASP A 489 -24.59 -9.80 25.94
C ASP A 489 -23.61 -9.15 26.93
N THR A 490 -23.35 -7.86 26.81
CA THR A 490 -22.54 -7.05 27.74
C THR A 490 -23.33 -5.86 28.31
N HIS A 491 -22.70 -5.07 29.18
CA HIS A 491 -23.31 -3.97 29.92
C HIS A 491 -22.36 -2.76 30.05
N PRO A 492 -22.88 -1.53 30.19
CA PRO A 492 -22.06 -0.37 30.53
C PRO A 492 -21.36 -0.52 31.88
N VAL A 493 -20.11 -0.05 31.97
CA VAL A 493 -19.31 -0.06 33.20
C VAL A 493 -18.71 1.32 33.48
N ILE A 494 -18.24 1.55 34.71
CA ILE A 494 -17.40 2.72 35.03
C ILE A 494 -15.96 2.21 35.15
N ARG A 495 -15.04 2.80 34.36
CA ARG A 495 -13.61 2.47 34.38
C ARG A 495 -12.81 3.77 34.24
N TYR A 496 -11.81 3.97 35.09
CA TYR A 496 -10.98 5.19 35.13
C TYR A 496 -11.81 6.50 35.12
N ASP A 497 -12.86 6.55 35.95
CA ASP A 497 -13.82 7.67 36.04
C ASP A 497 -14.50 8.04 34.70
N ARG A 498 -14.62 7.09 33.78
CA ARG A 498 -15.41 7.19 32.55
C ARG A 498 -16.48 6.12 32.48
N THR A 499 -17.66 6.51 32.01
CA THR A 499 -18.72 5.58 31.60
C THR A 499 -18.30 4.94 30.28
N MET A 500 -17.90 3.68 30.35
CA MET A 500 -17.54 2.87 29.19
C MET A 500 -18.78 2.13 28.72
N VAL A 501 -19.07 2.21 27.42
CA VAL A 501 -20.28 1.63 26.82
C VAL A 501 -19.96 0.73 25.64
N PRO A 502 -20.78 -0.30 25.38
CA PRO A 502 -20.65 -1.11 24.19
C PRO A 502 -21.00 -0.26 22.96
N THR A 503 -19.98 0.09 22.19
CA THR A 503 -20.02 1.08 21.12
C THR A 503 -21.11 0.80 20.10
N ARG A 504 -21.20 -0.47 19.67
CA ARG A 504 -22.18 -0.97 18.71
C ARG A 504 -23.60 -0.62 19.14
N TYR A 505 -23.97 -0.92 20.39
CA TYR A 505 -25.34 -0.73 20.86
C TYR A 505 -25.72 0.75 21.01
N VAL A 506 -24.77 1.59 21.41
CA VAL A 506 -25.01 3.05 21.50
C VAL A 506 -25.18 3.63 20.10
N ALA A 507 -24.26 3.35 19.18
CA ALA A 507 -24.27 3.83 17.80
C ALA A 507 -25.50 3.34 17.00
N GLU A 508 -25.75 2.04 16.98
CA GLU A 508 -26.92 1.45 16.28
C GLU A 508 -28.24 2.00 16.84
N SER A 509 -28.33 2.26 18.15
CA SER A 509 -29.54 2.85 18.74
C SER A 509 -29.82 4.30 18.27
N MET A 510 -28.78 5.02 17.84
CA MET A 510 -28.88 6.35 17.22
C MET A 510 -29.04 6.28 15.69
N GLY A 511 -28.96 5.09 15.09
CA GLY A 511 -28.96 4.85 13.64
C GLY A 511 -27.64 5.16 12.96
N ALA A 512 -26.53 4.79 13.60
CA ALA A 512 -25.25 4.62 12.93
C ALA A 512 -24.95 3.14 12.75
N THR A 513 -24.25 2.80 11.67
CA THR A 513 -23.66 1.49 11.46
C THR A 513 -22.33 1.39 12.22
N VAL A 514 -21.86 0.16 12.52
CA VAL A 514 -20.54 -0.06 13.15
C VAL A 514 -19.80 -1.21 12.48
N GLU A 515 -18.69 -0.88 11.82
CA GLU A 515 -17.72 -1.79 11.22
C GLU A 515 -16.54 -2.00 12.18
N TRP A 516 -16.06 -3.24 12.31
CA TRP A 516 -14.84 -3.58 13.05
C TRP A 516 -13.83 -4.23 12.10
N ILE A 517 -12.67 -3.60 11.98
CA ILE A 517 -11.57 -4.01 11.11
C ILE A 517 -10.50 -4.64 12.00
N GLU A 518 -10.63 -5.95 12.25
CA GLU A 518 -9.72 -6.73 13.13
C GLU A 518 -8.24 -6.53 12.77
N ALA A 519 -7.93 -6.57 11.47
CA ALA A 519 -6.58 -6.47 10.92
C ALA A 519 -5.81 -5.21 11.32
N THR A 520 -6.53 -4.10 11.55
CA THR A 520 -5.97 -2.77 11.86
C THR A 520 -6.42 -2.28 13.23
N ARG A 521 -7.23 -3.09 13.95
CA ARG A 521 -7.92 -2.74 15.20
C ARG A 521 -8.69 -1.42 15.09
N THR A 522 -9.33 -1.19 13.94
CA THR A 522 -10.05 0.04 13.63
C THR A 522 -11.56 -0.16 13.72
N VAL A 523 -12.27 0.87 14.18
CA VAL A 523 -13.72 0.90 14.32
C VAL A 523 -14.23 2.06 13.49
N LEU A 524 -15.15 1.80 12.56
CA LEU A 524 -15.78 2.84 11.75
C LEU A 524 -17.26 2.94 12.14
N ILE A 525 -17.73 4.15 12.41
CA ILE A 525 -19.07 4.45 12.91
C ILE A 525 -19.69 5.53 12.02
N ASP A 526 -20.55 5.12 11.09
CA ASP A 526 -21.12 6.01 10.07
C ASP A 526 -22.64 6.10 10.22
N LEU A 527 -23.17 7.32 10.25
CA LEU A 527 -24.62 7.58 10.25
C LEU A 527 -25.24 7.17 8.90
N GLU A 528 -26.44 6.56 8.95
CA GLU A 528 -27.27 6.26 7.76
C GLU A 528 -27.86 7.53 7.11
#